data_AF-B4HRB9-F1
#
_entry.id   AF-B4HRB9-F1
#
_cell.length_a   1.000
_cell.length_b   1.000
_cell.length_c   1.000
_cell.angle_alpha   90.00
_cell.angle_beta   90.00
_cell.angle_gamma   90.00
#
_symmetry.space_group_name_H-M   'P 1'
#
loop_
_entity.id
_entity.type
_entity.pdbx_description
1 polymer ?
#
loop_
_entity_poly.entity_id
_entity_poly.type
_entity_poly.pdbx_seq_one_letter_code
_entity_poly.pdbx_strand_id
1 'polypeptide(L)'
;MSSVLHLLGFLWLPLLVYSAANDVGGLQKCTELLNTQKLVYCCGKSFLDKFPFVGSNCTPFWDDYGPCRYECLYRHWDLLDQDNKIKKPELYMMITSLYSPLNGYDKYGAALKAAHETCEALGSRHADFLLLYSNQVADRMGMASSTCLPYAMLHAQCTMVYLTANCPRENWIEDPKCNSLQKLLSSCTKKLDEKTNALKGKDEELTGNGCGHVDTEGPHLLLASFLTLMVSKFISDQ
;
A
#
# COMPACT_ATOMS: atom_id res chain seq x y z
N MET A 1 19.18 41.22 -24.25
CA MET A 1 19.23 39.74 -24.14
C MET A 1 18.28 39.26 -23.03
N SER A 2 17.00 39.62 -23.07
CA SER A 2 16.04 39.35 -21.98
C SER A 2 14.85 38.46 -22.38
N SER A 3 14.62 38.25 -23.68
CA SER A 3 13.44 37.51 -24.16
C SER A 3 13.63 36.00 -24.28
N VAL A 4 14.88 35.50 -24.25
CA VAL A 4 15.17 34.06 -24.38
C VAL A 4 14.98 33.32 -23.04
N LEU A 5 15.22 34.01 -21.91
CA LEU A 5 15.12 33.42 -20.58
C LEU A 5 13.66 33.16 -20.15
N HIS A 6 12.72 34.00 -20.61
CA HIS A 6 11.29 33.82 -20.31
C HIS A 6 10.67 32.66 -21.08
N LEU A 7 11.10 32.39 -22.31
CA LEU A 7 10.64 31.23 -23.09
C LEU A 7 11.09 29.89 -22.49
N LEU A 8 12.28 29.85 -21.87
CA LEU A 8 12.75 28.66 -21.15
C LEU A 8 11.94 28.39 -19.88
N GLY A 9 11.50 29.40 -19.14
CA GLY A 9 10.65 29.20 -17.95
C GLY A 9 9.26 28.62 -18.26
N PHE A 10 8.66 29.02 -19.39
CA PHE A 10 7.33 28.55 -19.81
C PHE A 10 7.31 27.13 -20.40
N LEU A 11 8.46 26.61 -20.84
CA LEU A 11 8.59 25.24 -21.37
C LEU A 11 8.81 24.18 -20.28
N TRP A 12 9.16 24.58 -19.04
CA TRP A 12 9.40 23.66 -17.93
C TRP A 12 8.15 23.37 -17.09
N LEU A 13 7.20 24.31 -17.06
CA LEU A 13 5.90 24.14 -16.40
C LEU A 13 5.08 22.96 -16.97
N PRO A 14 4.97 22.76 -18.30
CA PRO A 14 4.30 21.59 -18.87
C PRO A 14 5.00 20.27 -18.51
N LEU A 15 6.33 20.25 -18.41
CA LEU A 15 7.11 19.05 -18.07
C LEU A 15 6.92 18.63 -16.59
N LEU A 16 6.82 19.60 -15.68
CA LEU A 16 6.50 19.35 -14.27
C LEU A 16 5.04 18.90 -14.08
N VAL A 17 4.11 19.46 -14.85
CA VAL A 17 2.69 19.04 -14.82
C VAL A 17 2.50 17.66 -15.46
N TYR A 18 3.23 17.33 -16.52
CA TYR A 18 3.17 16.02 -17.18
C TYR A 18 3.76 14.90 -16.33
N SER A 19 4.83 15.18 -15.57
CA SER A 19 5.42 14.22 -14.63
C SER A 19 4.53 13.96 -13.42
N ALA A 20 3.91 15.00 -12.83
CA ALA A 20 2.95 14.84 -11.75
C ALA A 20 1.65 14.12 -12.20
N ALA A 21 1.14 14.40 -13.41
CA ALA A 21 -0.06 13.75 -13.95
C ALA A 21 0.15 12.26 -14.28
N ASN A 22 1.33 11.88 -14.77
CA ASN A 22 1.68 10.47 -14.97
C ASN A 22 1.81 9.70 -13.66
N ASP A 23 2.20 10.37 -12.57
CA ASP A 23 2.33 9.72 -11.28
C ASP A 23 0.96 9.40 -10.66
N VAL A 24 0.00 10.32 -10.79
CA VAL A 24 -1.40 10.12 -10.35
C VAL A 24 -2.09 9.00 -11.15
N GLY A 25 -1.92 8.97 -12.48
CA GLY A 25 -2.47 7.92 -13.34
C GLY A 25 -1.83 6.54 -13.11
N GLY A 26 -0.54 6.51 -12.72
CA GLY A 26 0.16 5.29 -12.33
C GLY A 26 -0.30 4.76 -10.98
N LEU A 27 -0.52 5.65 -10.00
CA LEU A 27 -0.91 5.28 -8.64
C LEU A 27 -2.39 4.84 -8.56
N GLN A 28 -3.27 5.36 -9.43
CA GLN A 28 -4.64 4.86 -9.58
C GLN A 28 -4.70 3.39 -10.02
N LYS A 29 -3.74 2.92 -10.84
CA LYS A 29 -3.64 1.49 -11.20
C LYS A 29 -3.31 0.62 -9.99
N CYS A 30 -2.61 1.14 -8.98
CA CYS A 30 -2.29 0.40 -7.76
C CYS A 30 -3.51 0.07 -6.89
N THR A 31 -4.66 0.73 -7.09
CA THR A 31 -5.91 0.35 -6.43
C THR A 31 -6.38 -1.07 -6.78
N GLU A 32 -5.95 -1.61 -7.92
CA GLU A 32 -6.23 -3.00 -8.30
C GLU A 32 -5.58 -4.00 -7.34
N LEU A 33 -4.50 -3.60 -6.64
CA LEU A 33 -3.84 -4.42 -5.61
C LEU A 33 -4.67 -4.55 -4.33
N LEU A 34 -5.74 -3.78 -4.18
CA LEU A 34 -6.66 -3.92 -3.05
C LEU A 34 -7.68 -5.04 -3.26
N ASN A 35 -7.77 -5.59 -4.48
CA ASN A 35 -8.60 -6.74 -4.79
C ASN A 35 -7.92 -8.03 -4.31
N THR A 36 -8.13 -8.37 -3.04
CA THR A 36 -7.55 -9.56 -2.40
C THR A 36 -7.98 -10.86 -3.07
N GLN A 37 -9.21 -10.95 -3.60
CA GLN A 37 -9.66 -12.09 -4.38
C GLN A 37 -8.76 -12.36 -5.59
N LYS A 38 -8.41 -11.30 -6.33
CA LYS A 38 -7.49 -11.43 -7.48
C LYS A 38 -6.09 -11.87 -7.03
N LEU A 39 -5.61 -11.32 -5.92
CA LEU A 39 -4.29 -11.67 -5.38
C LEU A 39 -4.21 -13.14 -4.96
N VAL A 40 -5.18 -13.64 -4.18
CA VAL A 40 -5.19 -15.05 -3.73
C VAL A 40 -5.40 -16.03 -4.87
N TYR A 41 -6.17 -15.64 -5.88
CA TYR A 41 -6.30 -16.42 -7.11
C TYR A 41 -4.92 -16.60 -7.75
N CYS A 42 -4.17 -15.50 -7.95
CA CYS A 42 -2.87 -15.57 -8.61
C CYS A 42 -1.76 -16.23 -7.77
N CYS A 43 -1.79 -16.07 -6.44
CA CYS A 43 -0.80 -16.63 -5.52
C CYS A 43 -1.45 -17.50 -4.43
N GLY A 44 -1.64 -18.78 -4.73
CA GLY A 44 -2.26 -19.71 -3.79
C GLY A 44 -3.18 -20.76 -4.40
N LYS A 45 -3.25 -20.81 -5.74
CA LYS A 45 -4.09 -21.76 -6.50
C LYS A 45 -5.55 -21.79 -5.98
N SER A 46 -6.05 -20.65 -5.49
CA SER A 46 -7.41 -20.45 -4.95
C SER A 46 -7.80 -21.27 -3.72
N PHE A 47 -6.86 -21.97 -3.06
CA PHE A 47 -7.16 -22.80 -1.89
C PHE A 47 -6.34 -22.44 -0.66
N LEU A 48 -5.13 -21.87 -0.83
CA LEU A 48 -4.28 -21.51 0.30
C LEU A 48 -4.87 -20.39 1.17
N ASP A 49 -5.73 -19.54 0.61
CA ASP A 49 -6.47 -18.52 1.37
C ASP A 49 -7.60 -19.10 2.24
N LYS A 50 -7.88 -20.40 2.08
CA LYS A 50 -8.90 -21.14 2.85
C LYS A 50 -8.33 -21.89 4.03
N PHE A 51 -7.01 -22.11 4.09
CA PHE A 51 -6.37 -22.75 5.24
C PHE A 51 -6.69 -22.10 6.58
N PRO A 52 -6.75 -20.75 6.69
CA PRO A 52 -7.11 -20.09 7.94
C PRO A 52 -8.53 -20.40 8.43
N PHE A 53 -9.41 -20.97 7.61
CA PHE A 53 -10.76 -21.34 8.01
C PHE A 53 -10.83 -22.70 8.72
N VAL A 54 -9.78 -23.52 8.64
CA VAL A 54 -9.77 -24.87 9.23
C VAL A 54 -9.98 -24.77 10.75
N GLY A 55 -11.06 -25.37 11.25
CA GLY A 55 -11.43 -25.32 12.68
C GLY A 55 -12.13 -24.03 13.11
N SER A 56 -12.36 -23.08 12.20
CA SER A 56 -13.08 -21.83 12.47
C SER A 56 -14.58 -21.97 12.24
N ASN A 57 -15.36 -21.08 12.85
CA ASN A 57 -16.77 -20.87 12.54
C ASN A 57 -16.97 -19.75 11.47
N CYS A 58 -15.90 -19.36 10.76
CA CYS A 58 -15.91 -18.26 9.81
C CYS A 58 -16.40 -18.65 8.40
N THR A 59 -16.85 -19.89 8.20
CA THR A 59 -17.30 -20.41 6.91
C THR A 59 -18.40 -19.58 6.20
N PRO A 60 -19.29 -18.82 6.88
CA PRO A 60 -20.20 -17.91 6.18
C PRO A 60 -19.50 -16.84 5.34
N PHE A 61 -18.24 -16.51 5.67
CA PHE A 61 -17.43 -15.51 4.98
C PHE A 61 -16.43 -16.13 4.00
N TRP A 62 -16.59 -17.42 3.65
CA TRP A 62 -15.61 -18.16 2.85
C TRP A 62 -15.25 -17.49 1.52
N ASP A 63 -16.24 -16.90 0.84
CA ASP A 63 -16.06 -16.19 -0.43
C ASP A 63 -16.34 -14.69 -0.33
N ASP A 64 -16.59 -14.19 0.88
CA ASP A 64 -16.62 -12.77 1.18
C ASP A 64 -15.17 -12.31 1.41
N TYR A 65 -14.68 -11.36 0.61
CA TYR A 65 -13.35 -10.76 0.75
C TYR A 65 -13.42 -9.38 1.42
N GLY A 66 -14.53 -9.07 2.10
CA GLY A 66 -14.75 -7.86 2.88
C GLY A 66 -14.26 -7.94 4.33
N PRO A 67 -14.49 -6.87 5.13
CA PRO A 67 -13.95 -6.74 6.49
C PRO A 67 -14.32 -7.89 7.44
N CYS A 68 -15.56 -8.39 7.36
CA CYS A 68 -16.05 -9.44 8.26
C CYS A 68 -15.31 -10.77 8.12
N ARG A 69 -14.85 -11.11 6.92
CA ARG A 69 -13.99 -12.30 6.71
C ARG A 69 -12.74 -12.21 7.56
N TYR A 70 -12.03 -11.10 7.45
CA TYR A 70 -10.75 -10.91 8.11
C TYR A 70 -10.94 -10.72 9.62
N GLU A 71 -11.95 -9.96 10.05
CA GLU A 71 -12.26 -9.84 11.47
C GLU A 71 -12.56 -11.19 12.11
N CYS A 72 -13.39 -12.02 11.45
CA CYS A 72 -13.71 -13.36 11.97
C CYS A 72 -12.45 -14.23 12.08
N LEU A 73 -11.64 -14.30 11.02
CA LEU A 73 -10.41 -15.10 11.02
C LEU A 73 -9.40 -14.60 12.07
N TYR A 74 -9.23 -13.29 12.20
CA TYR A 74 -8.26 -12.72 13.14
C TYR A 74 -8.71 -12.93 14.58
N ARG A 75 -10.01 -12.90 14.86
CA ARG A 75 -10.56 -13.29 16.17
C ARG A 75 -10.38 -14.79 16.43
N HIS A 76 -10.63 -15.64 15.43
CA HIS A 76 -10.47 -17.09 15.58
C HIS A 76 -9.04 -17.48 15.97
N TRP A 77 -8.04 -16.83 15.37
CA TRP A 77 -6.62 -17.07 15.62
C TRP A 77 -6.01 -16.18 16.72
N ASP A 78 -6.81 -15.34 17.38
CA ASP A 78 -6.38 -14.36 18.39
C ASP A 78 -5.22 -13.45 17.93
N LEU A 79 -5.31 -12.93 16.70
CA LEU A 79 -4.20 -12.22 16.06
C LEU A 79 -4.08 -10.73 16.41
N LEU A 80 -5.06 -10.16 17.11
CA LEU A 80 -5.08 -8.74 17.46
C LEU A 80 -5.01 -8.52 18.96
N ASP A 81 -4.19 -7.58 19.40
CA ASP A 81 -4.17 -7.10 20.79
C ASP A 81 -5.27 -6.05 21.05
N GLN A 82 -5.27 -5.49 22.26
CA GLN A 82 -6.26 -4.49 22.69
C GLN A 82 -6.16 -3.18 21.89
N ASP A 83 -5.01 -2.89 21.29
CA ASP A 83 -4.75 -1.71 20.46
C ASP A 83 -5.02 -1.99 18.96
N ASN A 84 -5.55 -3.16 18.61
CA ASN A 84 -5.70 -3.65 17.23
C ASN A 84 -4.37 -3.80 16.49
N LYS A 85 -3.26 -4.03 17.21
CA LYS A 85 -1.97 -4.40 16.61
C LYS A 85 -1.87 -5.91 16.50
N ILE A 86 -1.08 -6.35 15.52
CA ILE A 86 -0.86 -7.76 15.26
C ILE A 86 -0.03 -8.38 16.36
N LYS A 87 -0.55 -9.43 17.00
CA LYS A 87 0.24 -10.29 17.88
C LYS A 87 1.13 -11.21 17.03
N LYS A 88 2.36 -10.76 16.81
CA LYS A 88 3.34 -11.43 15.94
C LYS A 88 3.60 -12.90 16.30
N PRO A 89 3.74 -13.29 17.59
CA PRO A 89 3.92 -14.70 17.96
C PRO A 89 2.75 -15.59 17.50
N GLU A 90 1.52 -15.17 17.73
CA GLU A 90 0.28 -15.86 17.38
C GLU A 90 0.12 -15.96 15.86
N LEU A 91 0.43 -14.87 15.14
CA LEU A 91 0.48 -14.89 13.68
C LEU A 91 1.50 -15.93 13.18
N TYR A 92 2.70 -15.96 13.76
CA TYR A 92 3.75 -16.89 13.33
C TYR A 92 3.43 -18.32 13.66
N MET A 93 2.78 -18.57 14.79
CA MET A 93 2.22 -19.88 15.13
C MET A 93 1.18 -20.30 14.11
N MET A 94 0.15 -19.47 13.84
CA MET A 94 -0.86 -19.75 12.83
C MET A 94 -0.23 -20.08 11.48
N ILE A 95 0.68 -19.24 10.98
CA ILE A 95 1.34 -19.46 9.68
C ILE A 95 2.11 -20.78 9.69
N THR A 96 2.85 -21.08 10.75
CA THR A 96 3.66 -22.30 10.83
C THR A 96 2.78 -23.55 10.94
N SER A 97 1.65 -23.48 11.65
CA SER A 97 0.69 -24.57 11.76
C SER A 97 -0.02 -24.85 10.44
N LEU A 98 -0.35 -23.81 9.67
CA LEU A 98 -1.11 -23.93 8.42
C LEU A 98 -0.23 -24.16 7.19
N TYR A 99 0.99 -23.61 7.15
CA TYR A 99 1.86 -23.61 5.97
C TYR A 99 3.23 -24.18 6.36
N SER A 100 3.26 -25.49 6.60
CA SER A 100 4.41 -26.19 7.15
C SER A 100 5.14 -27.03 6.10
N PRO A 101 6.37 -27.50 6.37
CA PRO A 101 7.02 -28.48 5.52
C PRO A 101 6.21 -29.79 5.40
N LEU A 102 5.44 -30.14 6.43
CA LEU A 102 4.66 -31.39 6.48
C LEU A 102 3.51 -31.41 5.46
N ASN A 103 2.96 -30.24 5.12
CA ASN A 103 1.94 -30.12 4.08
C ASN A 103 2.47 -29.52 2.77
N GLY A 104 3.79 -29.32 2.66
CA GLY A 104 4.46 -28.88 1.43
C GLY A 104 4.30 -27.39 1.11
N TYR A 105 3.93 -26.56 2.08
CA TYR A 105 3.69 -25.12 1.90
C TYR A 105 4.63 -24.23 2.72
N ASP A 106 5.78 -24.74 3.15
CA ASP A 106 6.78 -24.02 3.93
C ASP A 106 7.28 -22.74 3.25
N LYS A 107 7.50 -22.76 1.93
CA LYS A 107 7.92 -21.55 1.19
C LYS A 107 6.82 -20.49 1.14
N TYR A 108 5.56 -20.91 1.03
CA TYR A 108 4.43 -20.00 1.08
C TYR A 108 4.30 -19.38 2.48
N GLY A 109 4.44 -20.20 3.53
CA GLY A 109 4.47 -19.72 4.92
C GLY A 109 5.62 -18.75 5.18
N ALA A 110 6.82 -19.03 4.67
CA ALA A 110 7.98 -18.14 4.78
C ALA A 110 7.75 -16.81 4.04
N ALA A 111 7.20 -16.85 2.83
CA ALA A 111 6.84 -15.65 2.07
C ALA A 111 5.77 -14.81 2.79
N LEU A 112 4.78 -15.46 3.42
CA LEU A 112 3.74 -14.77 4.19
C LEU A 112 4.29 -14.11 5.46
N LYS A 113 5.25 -14.74 6.16
CA LYS A 113 5.98 -14.11 7.28
C LYS A 113 6.78 -12.90 6.81
N ALA A 114 7.52 -13.03 5.70
CA ALA A 114 8.28 -11.92 5.15
C ALA A 114 7.38 -10.75 4.72
N ALA A 115 6.21 -11.05 4.13
CA ALA A 115 5.23 -10.03 3.79
C ALA A 115 4.70 -9.29 5.02
N HIS A 116 4.47 -10.00 6.14
CA HIS A 116 4.14 -9.38 7.42
C HIS A 116 5.23 -8.43 7.91
N GLU A 117 6.49 -8.85 7.91
CA GLU A 117 7.62 -8.00 8.32
C GLU A 117 7.69 -6.71 7.49
N THR A 118 7.50 -6.81 6.18
CA THR A 118 7.44 -5.63 5.30
C THR A 118 6.29 -4.70 5.69
N CYS A 119 5.10 -5.26 5.94
CA CYS A 119 3.93 -4.49 6.34
C CYS A 119 4.06 -3.84 7.72
N GLU A 120 4.74 -4.49 8.66
CA GLU A 120 5.09 -3.93 9.95
C GLU A 120 6.04 -2.74 9.77
N ALA A 121 7.07 -2.90 8.92
CA ALA A 121 8.05 -1.85 8.63
C ALA A 121 7.45 -0.62 7.91
N LEU A 122 6.38 -0.80 7.13
CA LEU A 122 5.66 0.32 6.49
C LEU A 122 4.88 1.17 7.51
N GLY A 123 4.52 0.60 8.67
CA GLY A 123 3.83 1.30 9.75
C GLY A 123 2.56 2.04 9.29
N SER A 124 2.42 3.30 9.72
CA SER A 124 1.25 4.14 9.37
C SER A 124 1.12 4.46 7.89
N ARG A 125 2.13 4.19 7.05
CA ARG A 125 2.10 4.58 5.63
C ARG A 125 1.29 3.65 4.75
N HIS A 126 1.13 2.39 5.15
CA HIS A 126 0.14 1.53 4.51
C HIS A 126 -1.27 2.06 4.80
N ALA A 127 -1.51 2.56 6.01
CA ALA A 127 -2.74 3.27 6.35
C ALA A 127 -2.87 4.58 5.53
N ASP A 128 -1.79 5.32 5.28
CA ASP A 128 -1.81 6.50 4.40
C ASP A 128 -2.12 6.15 2.93
N PHE A 129 -1.55 5.06 2.39
CA PHE A 129 -1.90 4.56 1.05
C PHE A 129 -3.38 4.19 0.99
N LEU A 130 -3.88 3.45 1.99
CA LEU A 130 -5.28 3.10 2.10
C LEU A 130 -6.17 4.34 2.27
N LEU A 131 -5.75 5.36 3.04
CA LEU A 131 -6.45 6.64 3.21
C LEU A 131 -6.52 7.43 1.91
N LEU A 132 -5.41 7.52 1.17
CA LEU A 132 -5.33 8.20 -0.13
C LEU A 132 -6.27 7.57 -1.16
N TYR A 133 -6.54 6.27 -1.05
CA TYR A 133 -7.45 5.55 -1.93
C TYR A 133 -8.81 5.22 -1.31
N SER A 134 -9.02 5.50 -0.03
CA SER A 134 -10.22 5.09 0.72
C SER A 134 -11.50 5.55 0.04
N ASN A 135 -11.57 6.78 -0.46
CA ASN A 135 -12.75 7.31 -1.15
C ASN A 135 -13.06 6.61 -2.48
N GLN A 136 -12.07 6.04 -3.17
CA GLN A 136 -12.30 5.29 -4.42
C GLN A 136 -12.67 3.82 -4.16
N VAL A 137 -12.38 3.33 -2.96
CA VAL A 137 -12.35 1.90 -2.68
C VAL A 137 -13.30 1.51 -1.53
N ALA A 138 -13.77 2.44 -0.70
CA ALA A 138 -14.70 2.18 0.40
C ALA A 138 -16.01 1.53 -0.08
N ASP A 139 -16.54 1.99 -1.21
CA ASP A 139 -17.73 1.39 -1.85
C ASP A 139 -17.42 0.05 -2.52
N ARG A 140 -16.22 -0.10 -3.11
CA ARG A 140 -15.80 -1.32 -3.84
C ARG A 140 -15.36 -2.46 -2.92
N MET A 141 -14.90 -2.14 -1.71
CA MET A 141 -14.43 -3.09 -0.70
C MET A 141 -15.46 -3.36 0.39
N GLY A 142 -16.67 -2.79 0.28
CA GLY A 142 -17.73 -2.94 1.27
C GLY A 142 -17.39 -2.32 2.62
N MET A 143 -16.36 -1.47 2.71
CA MET A 143 -15.98 -0.82 3.97
C MET A 143 -17.01 0.21 4.42
N ALA A 144 -17.69 0.88 3.48
CA ALA A 144 -18.68 1.91 3.78
C ALA A 144 -19.97 1.35 4.43
N SER A 145 -20.28 0.06 4.23
CA SER A 145 -21.52 -0.58 4.68
C SER A 145 -21.30 -1.76 5.64
N SER A 146 -20.05 -2.09 5.98
CA SER A 146 -19.76 -3.22 6.86
C SER A 146 -19.96 -2.87 8.34
N THR A 147 -20.49 -3.82 9.11
CA THR A 147 -20.58 -3.74 10.57
C THR A 147 -19.30 -4.22 11.28
N CYS A 148 -18.31 -4.68 10.52
CA CYS A 148 -17.07 -5.28 11.02
C CYS A 148 -15.91 -4.29 11.02
N LEU A 149 -14.97 -4.43 11.95
CA LEU A 149 -13.82 -3.52 12.05
C LEU A 149 -12.82 -3.76 10.90
N PRO A 150 -12.23 -2.69 10.31
CA PRO A 150 -11.40 -2.83 9.12
C PRO A 150 -9.95 -3.27 9.43
N TYR A 151 -9.49 -3.20 10.68
CA TYR A 151 -8.06 -3.38 11.03
C TYR A 151 -7.46 -4.69 10.50
N ALA A 152 -8.17 -5.80 10.68
CA ALA A 152 -7.76 -7.12 10.20
C ALA A 152 -7.64 -7.15 8.66
N MET A 153 -8.58 -6.52 7.96
CA MET A 153 -8.58 -6.45 6.50
C MET A 153 -7.40 -5.62 5.98
N LEU A 154 -7.10 -4.48 6.61
CA LEU A 154 -6.00 -3.61 6.17
C LEU A 154 -4.65 -4.34 6.27
N HIS A 155 -4.42 -5.06 7.37
CA HIS A 155 -3.23 -5.90 7.51
C HIS A 155 -3.21 -7.05 6.50
N ALA A 156 -4.33 -7.76 6.33
CA ALA A 156 -4.44 -8.86 5.37
C ALA A 156 -4.21 -8.39 3.92
N GLN A 157 -4.67 -7.20 3.56
CA GLN A 157 -4.43 -6.60 2.26
C GLN A 157 -2.95 -6.31 2.03
N CYS A 158 -2.29 -5.67 3.00
CA CYS A 158 -0.86 -5.40 2.91
C CYS A 158 -0.07 -6.70 2.68
N THR A 159 -0.30 -7.68 3.57
CA THR A 159 0.43 -8.95 3.54
C THR A 159 0.16 -9.71 2.25
N MET A 160 -1.08 -9.69 1.74
CA MET A 160 -1.42 -10.35 0.49
C MET A 160 -0.75 -9.70 -0.73
N VAL A 161 -0.60 -8.36 -0.75
CA VAL A 161 0.13 -7.66 -1.81
C VAL A 161 1.58 -8.11 -1.85
N TYR A 162 2.28 -8.07 -0.71
CA TYR A 162 3.70 -8.43 -0.65
C TYR A 162 3.95 -9.94 -0.79
N LEU A 163 3.01 -10.78 -0.35
CA LEU A 163 3.03 -12.21 -0.60
C LEU A 163 2.88 -12.51 -2.10
N THR A 164 1.93 -11.86 -2.76
CA THR A 164 1.71 -12.06 -4.21
C THR A 164 2.89 -11.53 -5.03
N ALA A 165 3.51 -10.42 -4.61
CA ALA A 165 4.71 -9.88 -5.24
C ALA A 165 5.90 -10.86 -5.16
N ASN A 166 6.01 -11.60 -4.06
CA ASN A 166 7.09 -12.56 -3.81
C ASN A 166 6.60 -14.02 -3.83
N CYS A 167 5.57 -14.30 -4.62
CA CYS A 167 4.91 -15.60 -4.60
C CYS A 167 5.88 -16.73 -4.99
N PRO A 168 5.93 -17.83 -4.22
CA PRO A 168 6.65 -19.03 -4.65
C PRO A 168 6.11 -19.52 -6.00
N ARG A 169 7.01 -19.91 -6.91
CA ARG A 169 6.65 -20.29 -8.30
C ARG A 169 5.65 -21.44 -8.34
N GLU A 170 5.76 -22.38 -7.41
CA GLU A 170 4.88 -23.54 -7.27
C GLU A 170 3.42 -23.17 -6.91
N ASN A 171 3.21 -21.98 -6.35
CA ASN A 171 1.89 -21.46 -5.94
C ASN A 171 1.35 -20.40 -6.90
N TRP A 172 2.14 -19.97 -7.87
CA TRP A 172 1.75 -19.01 -8.90
C TRP A 172 0.84 -19.67 -9.95
N ILE A 173 -0.22 -18.97 -10.37
CA ILE A 173 -1.05 -19.37 -11.51
C ILE A 173 -0.51 -18.74 -12.81
N GLU A 174 -0.14 -19.60 -13.77
CA GLU A 174 0.24 -19.22 -15.13
C GLU A 174 -1.00 -18.87 -15.97
N ASP A 175 -1.59 -17.69 -15.70
CA ASP A 175 -2.72 -17.12 -16.43
C ASP A 175 -2.40 -15.69 -16.91
N PRO A 176 -2.87 -15.25 -18.10
CA PRO A 176 -2.63 -13.89 -18.59
C PRO A 176 -3.00 -12.77 -17.59
N LYS A 177 -4.05 -12.97 -16.78
CA LYS A 177 -4.50 -12.01 -15.75
C LYS A 177 -3.53 -11.93 -14.58
N CYS A 178 -2.86 -13.03 -14.26
CA CYS A 178 -1.83 -13.07 -13.21
C CYS A 178 -0.50 -12.54 -13.73
N ASN A 179 -0.12 -12.89 -14.96
CA ASN A 179 1.14 -12.42 -15.55
C ASN A 179 1.15 -10.89 -15.79
N SER A 180 -0.01 -10.30 -16.08
CA SER A 180 -0.15 -8.84 -16.11
C SER A 180 -0.07 -8.19 -14.71
N LEU A 181 -0.49 -8.90 -13.67
CA LEU A 181 -0.43 -8.43 -12.27
C LEU A 181 1.01 -8.31 -11.76
N GLN A 182 1.96 -9.16 -12.17
CA GLN A 182 3.36 -9.08 -11.74
C GLN A 182 4.01 -7.72 -12.03
N LYS A 183 3.75 -7.17 -13.22
CA LYS A 183 4.29 -5.85 -13.62
C LYS A 183 3.68 -4.72 -12.77
N LEU A 184 2.41 -4.87 -12.39
CA LEU A 184 1.75 -3.90 -11.53
C LEU A 184 2.28 -3.98 -10.09
N LEU A 185 2.41 -5.20 -9.55
CA LEU A 185 2.97 -5.45 -8.23
C LEU A 185 4.36 -4.86 -8.09
N SER A 186 5.26 -5.12 -9.04
CA SER A 186 6.64 -4.60 -8.97
C SER A 186 6.69 -3.07 -9.04
N SER A 187 5.85 -2.43 -9.85
CA SER A 187 5.78 -0.98 -9.95
C SER A 187 5.23 -0.34 -8.67
N CYS A 188 4.11 -0.86 -8.14
CA CYS A 188 3.43 -0.28 -6.99
C CYS A 188 4.18 -0.53 -5.67
N THR A 189 4.70 -1.74 -5.45
CA THR A 189 5.49 -2.04 -4.24
C THR A 189 6.79 -1.23 -4.22
N LYS A 190 7.48 -1.09 -5.36
CA LYS A 190 8.67 -0.24 -5.47
C LYS A 190 8.37 1.22 -5.11
N LYS A 191 7.24 1.80 -5.56
CA LYS A 191 6.85 3.17 -5.18
C LYS A 191 6.58 3.30 -3.68
N LEU A 192 5.99 2.29 -3.05
CA LEU A 192 5.76 2.25 -1.60
C LEU A 192 7.08 2.14 -0.83
N ASP A 193 8.01 1.33 -1.34
CA ASP A 193 9.33 1.10 -0.74
C ASP A 193 10.29 2.28 -0.93
N GLU A 194 10.28 2.95 -2.09
CA GLU A 194 11.11 4.13 -2.38
C GLU A 194 10.75 5.32 -1.48
N LYS A 195 9.47 5.55 -1.21
CA LYS A 195 9.03 6.51 -0.19
C LYS A 195 9.55 6.14 1.21
N THR A 196 9.74 4.86 1.50
CA THR A 196 10.30 4.38 2.77
C THR A 196 11.78 4.74 2.88
N ASN A 197 12.57 4.50 1.85
CA ASN A 197 14.01 4.77 1.84
C ASN A 197 14.35 6.27 1.81
N ALA A 198 13.58 7.08 1.07
CA ALA A 198 13.79 8.52 0.99
C ALA A 198 13.55 9.26 2.32
N LEU A 199 12.81 8.66 3.26
CA LEU A 199 12.53 9.25 4.57
C LEU A 199 13.43 8.69 5.67
N LYS A 200 13.88 7.43 5.58
CA LYS A 200 14.98 6.94 6.44
C LYS A 200 16.24 7.78 6.28
N GLY A 201 16.56 8.19 5.05
CA GLY A 201 17.66 9.12 4.79
C GLY A 201 17.48 10.51 5.42
N LYS A 202 16.23 10.97 5.64
CA LYS A 202 15.94 12.25 6.31
C LYS A 202 15.95 12.12 7.84
N ASP A 203 15.48 10.99 8.39
CA ASP A 203 15.49 10.73 9.84
C ASP A 203 16.91 10.44 10.36
N GLU A 204 17.77 9.82 9.54
CA GLU A 204 19.20 9.64 9.84
C GLU A 204 19.98 10.97 9.77
N GLU A 205 19.56 11.94 8.94
CA GLU A 205 20.10 13.31 8.94
C GLU A 205 19.68 14.13 10.17
N LEU A 206 18.58 13.77 10.82
CA LEU A 206 18.02 14.49 11.99
C LEU A 206 18.59 14.03 13.34
N THR A 207 19.38 12.95 13.39
CA THR A 207 19.95 12.42 14.64
C THR A 207 21.47 12.58 14.78
N GLY A 208 22.12 13.24 13.83
CA GLY A 208 23.55 13.54 13.87
C GLY A 208 23.87 15.03 13.91
N ASN A 209 24.24 15.52 15.10
CA ASN A 209 24.88 16.81 15.41
C ASN A 209 23.96 17.96 15.88
N GLY A 210 24.32 18.45 17.07
CA GLY A 210 23.62 19.52 17.78
C GLY A 210 23.78 20.90 17.17
N CYS A 211 22.79 21.73 17.50
CA CYS A 211 22.73 23.19 17.47
C CYS A 211 23.65 23.93 16.48
N GLY A 212 23.03 24.47 15.43
CA GLY A 212 23.37 25.80 14.93
C GLY A 212 23.34 25.95 13.40
N HIS A 213 22.17 26.13 12.80
CA HIS A 213 21.84 27.29 11.96
C HIS A 213 20.34 27.28 11.63
N VAL A 214 19.66 28.40 11.85
CA VAL A 214 18.31 28.64 11.33
C VAL A 214 18.49 29.06 9.89
N ASP A 215 18.15 28.19 8.94
CA ASP A 215 18.00 28.57 7.55
C ASP A 215 16.58 28.33 7.05
N THR A 216 16.13 29.30 6.27
CA THR A 216 14.75 29.79 6.22
C THR A 216 14.09 29.31 4.93
N GLU A 217 13.36 28.20 4.93
CA GLU A 217 12.54 27.78 3.76
C GLU A 217 11.17 28.50 3.71
N GLY A 218 11.13 29.77 4.11
CA GLY A 218 9.96 30.65 4.05
C GLY A 218 9.68 31.39 2.73
N PRO A 219 10.55 31.48 1.69
CA PRO A 219 10.27 32.39 0.58
C PRO A 219 9.44 31.75 -0.56
N HIS A 220 9.44 30.42 -0.71
CA HIS A 220 8.83 29.77 -1.88
C HIS A 220 7.30 29.75 -1.85
N LEU A 221 6.69 29.66 -0.67
CA LEU A 221 5.23 29.69 -0.51
C LEU A 221 4.66 31.12 -0.71
N LEU A 222 5.40 32.15 -0.27
CA LEU A 222 5.01 33.54 -0.47
C LEU A 222 5.12 33.96 -1.95
N LEU A 223 6.17 33.53 -2.66
CA LEU A 223 6.34 33.81 -4.09
C LEU A 223 5.21 33.22 -4.96
N ALA A 224 4.70 32.04 -4.63
CA ALA A 224 3.59 31.42 -5.35
C ALA A 224 2.26 32.18 -5.17
N SER A 225 2.02 32.74 -3.97
CA SER A 225 0.83 33.56 -3.69
C SER A 225 0.89 34.95 -4.35
N PHE A 226 2.06 35.56 -4.49
CA PHE A 226 2.21 36.83 -5.20
C PHE A 226 2.06 36.67 -6.72
N LEU A 227 2.52 35.56 -7.30
CA LEU A 227 2.38 35.28 -8.73
C LEU A 227 0.93 35.01 -9.14
N THR A 228 0.13 34.35 -8.28
CA THR A 228 -1.31 34.13 -8.53
C THR A 228 -2.11 35.43 -8.45
N LEU A 229 -1.81 36.32 -7.50
CA LEU A 229 -2.45 37.64 -7.40
C LEU A 229 -2.14 38.57 -8.59
N MET A 230 -0.91 38.52 -9.13
CA MET A 230 -0.55 39.29 -10.32
C MET A 230 -1.30 38.80 -11.57
N VAL A 231 -1.46 37.48 -11.74
CA VAL A 231 -2.20 36.91 -12.88
C VAL A 231 -3.70 37.21 -12.81
N SER A 232 -4.31 37.18 -11.61
CA SER A 232 -5.71 37.56 -11.44
C SER A 232 -5.98 39.03 -11.77
N LYS A 233 -5.01 39.93 -11.51
CA LYS A 233 -5.16 41.35 -11.86
C LYS A 233 -5.03 41.59 -13.37
N PHE A 234 -4.19 40.84 -14.06
CA PHE A 234 -4.04 40.93 -15.53
C PHE A 234 -5.22 40.36 -16.31
N ILE A 235 -5.99 39.43 -15.73
CA ILE A 235 -7.18 38.83 -16.36
C ILE A 235 -8.44 39.67 -16.09
N SER A 236 -8.47 40.46 -15.01
CA SER A 236 -9.62 41.31 -14.66
C SER A 236 -9.65 42.67 -15.38
N ASP A 237 -8.56 43.07 -16.04
CA ASP A 237 -8.42 44.34 -16.77
C ASP A 237 -8.52 44.15 -18.31
N GLN A 238 -9.17 43.06 -18.77
CA GLN A 238 -9.51 42.82 -20.18
C GLN A 238 -11.02 42.84 -20.43
#